data_AF-A0A7C7DRQ0-F1
#
_entry.id   AF-A0A7C7DRQ0-F1
#
_cell.length_a   1.000
_cell.length_b   1.000
_cell.length_c   1.000
_cell.angle_alpha   90.00
_cell.angle_beta   90.00
_cell.angle_gamma   90.00
#
_symmetry.space_group_name_H-M   'P 1'
#
loop_
_entity.id
_entity.type
_entity.pdbx_description
1 polymer ?
#
loop_
_entity_poly.entity_id
_entity_poly.type
_entity_poly.pdbx_seq_one_letter_code
_entity_poly.pdbx_strand_id
1 'polypeptide(L)'
;VSAGLIGPAMVIVISLTAVATFIVPPLIDVGTILRFVLLFGAGVLGLFGVTIILLEILIHLASLKSFGVPYLTPVAPPDIAKLKDVLVRAPLWSMPRTHSFRQKSGRRS
;
A
#
# COMPACT_ATOMS: atom_id res chain seq x y z
N VAL A 1 -32.99 -23.65 16.53
CA VAL A 1 -31.86 -23.32 15.61
C VAL A 1 -31.03 -22.20 16.21
N SER A 2 -30.00 -22.53 16.99
CA SER A 2 -29.12 -21.52 17.59
C SER A 2 -28.01 -21.18 16.60
N ALA A 3 -28.25 -20.17 15.77
CA ALA A 3 -27.22 -19.56 14.94
C ALA A 3 -26.28 -18.72 15.84
N GLY A 4 -25.41 -19.40 16.58
CA GLY A 4 -24.35 -18.81 17.42
C GLY A 4 -22.95 -18.92 16.81
N LEU A 5 -22.85 -19.31 15.54
CA LEU A 5 -21.57 -19.52 14.86
C LEU A 5 -20.82 -18.20 14.59
N ILE A 6 -21.54 -17.08 14.55
CA ILE A 6 -21.00 -15.77 14.21
C ILE A 6 -21.50 -14.77 15.26
N GLY A 7 -20.58 -14.23 16.07
CA GLY A 7 -20.91 -13.27 17.11
C GLY A 7 -21.29 -11.88 16.56
N PRO A 8 -21.99 -11.03 17.34
CA PRO A 8 -22.43 -9.71 16.89
C PRO A 8 -21.27 -8.81 16.44
N ALA A 9 -20.10 -8.90 17.08
CA ALA A 9 -18.91 -8.16 16.67
C ALA A 9 -18.42 -8.57 15.26
N MET A 10 -18.47 -9.85 14.92
CA MET A 10 -18.02 -10.35 13.62
C MET A 10 -18.93 -9.85 12.47
N VAL A 11 -20.23 -9.78 12.72
CA VAL A 11 -21.21 -9.23 11.75
C VAL A 11 -20.93 -7.77 11.43
N ILE A 12 -20.57 -6.96 12.44
CA ILE A 12 -20.19 -5.54 12.25
C ILE A 12 -18.96 -5.44 11.33
N VAL A 13 -17.92 -6.24 11.58
CA VAL A 13 -16.68 -6.22 10.79
C VAL A 13 -16.91 -6.60 9.32
N ILE A 14 -17.70 -7.67 9.07
CA ILE A 14 -18.02 -8.11 7.70
C ILE A 14 -18.82 -7.03 6.96
N SER A 15 -19.81 -6.42 7.64
CA SER A 15 -20.67 -5.38 7.04
C SER A 15 -19.86 -4.15 6.63
N LEU A 16 -18.95 -3.68 7.49
CA LEU A 16 -18.05 -2.56 7.18
C LEU A 16 -17.11 -2.90 6.02
N THR A 17 -16.55 -4.11 6.01
CA THR A 17 -15.67 -4.58 4.93
C THR A 17 -16.41 -4.64 3.60
N ALA A 18 -17.67 -5.10 3.60
CA ALA A 18 -18.51 -5.12 2.41
C ALA A 18 -18.77 -3.71 1.87
N VAL A 19 -19.17 -2.77 2.73
CA VAL A 19 -19.41 -1.37 2.33
C VAL A 19 -18.13 -0.71 1.80
N ALA A 20 -17.00 -0.90 2.47
CA ALA A 20 -15.71 -0.35 2.04
C ALA A 20 -15.28 -0.86 0.66
N THR A 21 -15.61 -2.11 0.33
CA THR A 21 -15.27 -2.72 -0.96
C THR A 21 -16.00 -2.03 -2.12
N PHE A 22 -17.18 -1.45 -1.90
CA PHE A 22 -17.89 -0.67 -2.92
C PHE A 22 -17.26 0.70 -3.21
N ILE A 23 -16.41 1.22 -2.32
CA ILE A 23 -15.76 2.53 -2.49
C ILE A 23 -14.58 2.43 -3.46
N VAL A 24 -13.93 1.27 -3.54
CA VAL A 24 -12.75 1.06 -4.40
C VAL A 24 -12.95 -0.12 -5.37
N PRO A 25 -13.86 0.02 -6.36
CA PRO A 25 -14.11 -1.01 -7.37
C PRO A 25 -12.87 -1.55 -8.10
N PRO A 26 -11.88 -0.73 -8.52
CA PRO A 26 -10.77 -1.25 -9.32
C PRO A 26 -9.79 -2.15 -8.55
N LEU A 27 -9.86 -2.21 -7.21
CA LEU A 27 -8.97 -3.01 -6.39
C LEU A 27 -9.59 -4.30 -5.87
N ILE A 28 -10.85 -4.60 -6.22
CA ILE A 28 -11.58 -5.78 -5.70
C ILE A 28 -10.88 -7.09 -6.11
N ASP A 29 -10.49 -7.20 -7.38
CA ASP A 29 -9.82 -8.39 -7.92
C ASP A 29 -8.46 -8.61 -7.27
N VAL A 30 -7.65 -7.54 -7.22
CA VAL A 30 -6.32 -7.55 -6.58
C VAL A 30 -6.44 -7.89 -5.09
N GLY A 31 -7.39 -7.29 -4.38
CA GLY A 31 -7.61 -7.53 -2.95
C GLY A 31 -8.06 -8.97 -2.66
N THR A 32 -8.83 -9.56 -3.55
CA THR A 32 -9.28 -10.96 -3.42
C THR A 32 -8.11 -11.92 -3.62
N ILE A 33 -7.28 -11.72 -4.64
CA ILE A 33 -6.08 -12.52 -4.89
C ILE A 33 -5.11 -12.41 -3.70
N LEU A 34 -4.90 -11.20 -3.18
CA LEU A 34 -4.00 -10.95 -2.05
C LEU A 34 -4.45 -11.70 -0.78
N ARG A 35 -5.76 -11.77 -0.53
CA ARG A 35 -6.33 -12.54 0.59
C ARG A 35 -6.06 -14.04 0.44
N PHE A 36 -6.19 -14.59 -0.76
CA PHE A 36 -5.88 -16.00 -0.99
C PHE A 36 -4.40 -16.31 -0.79
N VAL A 37 -3.49 -15.44 -1.24
CA VAL A 37 -2.05 -15.60 -1.01
C VAL A 37 -1.73 -15.57 0.49
N LEU A 38 -2.27 -14.59 1.23
CA LEU A 38 -2.10 -14.49 2.67
C LEU A 38 -2.70 -15.70 3.42
N LEU A 39 -3.90 -16.15 3.03
CA LEU A 39 -4.57 -17.31 3.62
C LEU A 39 -3.77 -18.59 3.38
N PHE A 40 -3.23 -18.77 2.17
CA PHE A 40 -2.42 -19.92 1.82
C PHE A 40 -1.13 -19.97 2.65
N GLY A 41 -0.41 -18.85 2.75
CA GLY A 41 0.79 -18.77 3.60
C GLY A 41 0.48 -18.95 5.09
N ALA A 42 -0.64 -18.39 5.56
CA ALA A 42 -1.12 -18.62 6.92
C ALA A 42 -1.45 -20.11 7.17
N GLY A 43 -2.00 -20.81 6.17
CA GLY A 43 -2.36 -22.22 6.28
C GLY A 43 -1.16 -23.16 6.31
N VAL A 44 -0.10 -22.89 5.53
CA VAL A 44 1.08 -23.77 5.43
C VAL A 44 2.09 -23.51 6.54
N LEU A 45 2.36 -22.24 6.86
CA LEU A 45 3.44 -21.81 7.77
C LEU A 45 2.92 -21.06 9.01
N GLY A 46 1.61 -20.87 9.16
CA GLY A 46 1.04 -20.11 10.28
C GLY A 46 1.39 -18.63 10.22
N LEU A 47 1.59 -18.01 11.40
CA LEU A 47 1.95 -16.60 11.52
C LEU A 47 3.25 -16.25 10.77
N PHE A 48 4.20 -17.19 10.70
CA PHE A 48 5.47 -16.99 10.00
C PHE A 48 5.26 -16.76 8.49
N GLY A 49 4.37 -17.53 7.86
CA GLY A 49 4.00 -17.34 6.45
C GLY A 49 3.34 -15.98 6.20
N VAL A 50 2.47 -15.54 7.12
CA VAL A 50 1.85 -14.20 7.04
C VAL A 50 2.91 -13.11 7.07
N THR A 51 3.90 -13.21 7.96
CA THR A 51 4.95 -12.19 8.07
C THR A 51 5.83 -12.10 6.82
N ILE A 52 6.18 -13.23 6.21
CA ILE A 52 7.01 -13.25 4.99
C ILE A 52 6.23 -12.67 3.82
N ILE A 53 4.99 -13.13 3.59
CA ILE A 53 4.16 -12.63 2.48
C ILE A 53 3.89 -11.14 2.65
N LEU A 54 3.66 -10.67 3.88
CA LEU A 54 3.52 -9.25 4.17
C LEU A 54 4.79 -8.47 3.78
N LEU A 55 5.98 -8.98 4.12
CA LEU A 55 7.26 -8.36 3.73
C LEU A 55 7.46 -8.34 2.21
N GLU A 56 7.14 -9.43 1.51
CA GLU A 56 7.22 -9.47 0.04
C GLU A 56 6.28 -8.46 -0.61
N ILE A 57 5.05 -8.33 -0.13
CA ILE A 57 4.09 -7.32 -0.59
C ILE A 57 4.68 -5.92 -0.38
N LEU A 58 5.23 -5.64 0.81
CA LEU A 58 5.84 -4.34 1.10
C LEU A 58 7.01 -4.02 0.15
N ILE A 59 7.87 -4.98 -0.12
CA ILE A 59 9.00 -4.82 -1.06
C ILE A 59 8.48 -4.60 -2.49
N HIS A 60 7.46 -5.36 -2.91
CA HIS A 60 6.85 -5.21 -4.23
C HIS A 60 6.24 -3.81 -4.41
N LEU A 61 5.54 -3.31 -3.39
CA LEU A 61 5.01 -1.95 -3.35
C LEU A 61 6.12 -0.89 -3.34
N ALA A 62 7.24 -1.14 -2.65
CA ALA A 62 8.41 -0.27 -2.65
C ALA A 62 9.06 -0.16 -4.04
N SER A 63 9.07 -1.27 -4.78
CA SER A 63 9.64 -1.37 -6.12
C SER A 63 8.75 -0.75 -7.20
N LEU A 64 7.43 -0.67 -6.97
CA LEU A 64 6.51 0.03 -7.87
C LEU A 64 6.77 1.54 -7.77
N LYS A 65 7.48 2.09 -8.76
CA LYS A 65 7.72 3.53 -8.91
C LYS A 65 6.38 4.25 -9.13
N SER A 66 5.97 5.10 -8.20
CA SER A 66 4.86 6.05 -8.38
C SER A 66 5.43 7.37 -8.87
N PHE A 67 5.15 7.77 -10.12
CA PHE A 67 5.53 9.10 -10.64
C PHE A 67 7.01 9.50 -10.38
N GLY A 68 7.95 8.57 -10.55
CA GLY A 68 9.39 8.84 -10.43
C GLY A 68 9.97 8.79 -9.01
N VAL A 69 9.15 8.51 -7.99
CA VAL A 69 9.59 8.26 -6.61
C VAL A 69 9.01 6.93 -6.09
N PRO A 70 9.75 6.13 -5.29
CA PRO A 70 9.24 4.89 -4.73
C PRO A 70 7.91 5.10 -3.98
N TYR A 71 6.94 4.20 -4.11
CA TYR A 71 5.63 4.32 -3.43
C TYR A 71 5.75 4.45 -1.90
N LEU A 72 6.91 4.05 -1.34
CA LEU A 72 7.30 4.17 0.06
C LEU A 72 8.32 5.30 0.35
N THR A 73 8.32 6.41 -0.39
CA THR A 73 9.13 7.58 0.02
C THR A 73 8.51 8.13 1.32
N PRO A 74 9.11 7.97 2.53
CA PRO A 74 10.53 8.17 2.89
C PRO A 74 11.20 6.99 3.63
N VAL A 75 10.67 5.78 3.50
CA VAL A 75 11.26 4.56 4.09
C VAL A 75 12.40 4.03 3.20
N ALA A 76 12.37 4.34 1.90
CA ALA A 76 13.45 4.05 0.96
C ALA A 76 13.61 5.20 -0.06
N PRO A 77 14.70 5.98 -0.07
CA PRO A 77 15.87 5.99 0.84
C PRO A 77 15.54 6.59 2.22
N PRO A 78 16.20 6.15 3.31
CA PRO A 78 15.98 6.64 4.66
C PRO A 78 16.46 8.10 4.78
N ASP A 79 15.55 9.02 4.46
CA ASP A 79 15.77 10.45 4.52
C ASP A 79 14.98 10.98 5.72
N ILE A 80 15.65 11.08 6.87
CA ILE A 80 15.06 11.43 8.18
C ILE A 80 14.32 12.79 8.10
N ALA A 81 14.71 13.65 7.16
CA ALA A 81 14.05 14.92 6.87
C ALA A 81 12.64 14.77 6.27
N LYS A 82 12.38 13.74 5.46
CA LYS A 82 11.10 13.54 4.75
C LYS A 82 10.04 12.81 5.58
N LEU A 83 10.45 12.13 6.65
CA LEU A 83 9.54 11.50 7.63
C LEU A 83 8.66 12.54 8.36
N LYS A 84 9.20 13.74 8.60
CA LYS A 84 8.43 14.84 9.23
C LYS A 84 7.40 15.46 8.28
N ASP A 85 7.70 15.46 6.98
CA ASP A 85 6.84 16.03 5.92
C ASP A 85 5.61 15.16 5.59
N VAL A 86 5.66 13.86 5.95
CA VAL A 86 4.55 12.91 5.81
C VAL A 86 3.64 12.91 7.05
N LEU A 87 4.20 13.09 8.25
CA LEU A 87 3.44 13.19 9.50
C LEU A 87 2.69 14.52 9.65
N VAL A 88 3.27 15.61 9.17
CA VAL A 88 2.63 16.92 9.07
C VAL A 88 2.36 17.18 7.60
N ARG A 89 1.17 16.79 7.14
CA ARG A 89 0.71 16.93 5.76
C ARG A 89 0.93 18.36 5.23
N ALA A 90 2.05 18.61 4.55
CA ALA A 90 2.29 19.90 3.91
C ALA A 90 1.28 20.09 2.76
N PRO A 91 0.63 21.26 2.68
CA PRO A 91 -0.40 21.51 1.67
C PRO A 91 0.18 21.43 0.25
N LEU A 92 -0.57 20.85 -0.68
CA LEU A 92 -0.23 20.64 -2.10
C LEU A 92 0.19 21.93 -2.86
N TRP A 93 0.00 23.10 -2.24
CA TRP A 93 0.35 24.40 -2.82
C TRP A 93 1.82 24.80 -2.62
N SER A 94 2.55 24.16 -1.70
CA SER A 94 3.97 24.47 -1.45
C SER A 94 4.95 23.46 -2.05
N MET A 95 4.48 22.51 -2.86
CA MET A 95 5.38 21.64 -3.62
C MET A 95 6.04 22.47 -4.74
N PRO A 96 7.37 22.69 -4.72
CA PRO A 96 8.03 23.24 -5.89
C PRO A 96 7.80 22.26 -7.03
N ARG A 97 7.09 22.69 -8.07
CA ARG A 97 6.98 21.94 -9.32
C ARG A 97 8.40 21.82 -9.89
N THR A 98 9.09 20.75 -9.55
CA THR A 98 10.37 20.43 -10.19
C THR A 98 10.07 19.93 -11.60
N HIS A 99 9.85 20.89 -12.49
CA HIS A 99 10.11 20.76 -13.91
C HIS A 99 11.60 20.46 -14.11
N SER A 100 12.03 19.20 -14.00
CA SER A 100 13.37 18.78 -14.44
C SER A 100 13.37 18.05 -15.79
N PHE A 101 12.27 18.10 -16.56
CA PHE A 101 12.31 17.87 -18.01
C PHE A 101 12.73 19.14 -18.76
N ARG A 102 13.86 19.73 -18.34
CA ARG A 102 14.49 20.83 -19.07
C ARG A 102 15.96 20.51 -19.28
N GLN A 103 16.26 20.24 -20.55
CA GLN A 103 17.45 20.69 -21.24
C GLN A 103 18.76 19.95 -20.91
N LYS A 104 19.03 18.91 -21.70
CA LYS A 104 20.38 18.70 -22.25
C LYS A 104 20.35 18.95 -23.75
N SER A 105 20.30 20.24 -24.10
CA SER A 105 20.66 20.76 -25.42
C SER A 105 22.17 20.94 -25.48
N GLY A 106 22.83 20.13 -26.32
CA GLY A 106 23.99 20.48 -27.14
C GLY A 106 25.27 21.04 -26.48
N ARG A 107 26.36 20.26 -26.53
CA ARG A 107 27.70 20.73 -26.96
C ARG A 107 28.72 19.58 -27.06
N ARG A 108 29.56 19.68 -28.10
CA ARG A 108 30.73 18.86 -28.51
C ARG A 108 30.39 17.77 -29.53
N SER A 109 31.04 17.66 -30.68
CA SER A 109 31.90 18.51 -31.53
C SER A 109 31.93 17.80 -32.88
#